data_AF-A0A2S1WT44-F1
#
_entry.id   AF-A0A2S1WT44-F1
#
_cell.length_a   1.000
_cell.length_b   1.000
_cell.length_c   1.000
_cell.angle_alpha   90.00
_cell.angle_beta   90.00
_cell.angle_gamma   90.00
#
_symmetry.space_group_name_H-M   'P 1'
#
loop_
_entity.id
_entity.type
_entity.pdbx_description
1 polymer ?
#
loop_
_entity_poly.entity_id
_entity_poly.type
_entity_poly.pdbx_seq_one_letter_code
_entity_poly.pdbx_strand_id
1 'polypeptide(L)'
;NAKETGELYNLLGDVEELAGNLTAAADHFQRAAHMEATEEHLFDWGNIYLRLRAGDNALEVFTAAVARYPASARLQIGLGIAQ
;
A
#
# COMPACT_ATOMS: atom_id res chain seq x y z
N ASN A 1 -15.26 -8.69 -21.47
CA ASN A 1 -14.76 -7.47 -20.82
C ASN A 1 -14.66 -7.70 -19.32
N ALA A 2 -13.50 -8.13 -18.83
CA ALA A 2 -13.24 -8.11 -17.40
C ALA A 2 -13.04 -6.64 -16.99
N LYS A 3 -13.75 -6.18 -15.95
CA LYS A 3 -13.56 -4.85 -15.40
C LYS A 3 -12.36 -4.90 -14.45
N GLU A 4 -11.39 -4.03 -14.62
CA GLU A 4 -10.28 -3.90 -13.67
C GLU A 4 -10.82 -3.45 -12.30
N THR A 5 -10.31 -4.04 -11.22
CA THR A 5 -10.71 -3.76 -9.83
C THR A 5 -9.49 -3.38 -8.99
N GLY A 6 -9.71 -2.72 -7.85
CA GLY A 6 -8.62 -2.46 -6.89
C GLY A 6 -7.96 -3.76 -6.41
N GLU A 7 -8.78 -4.77 -6.10
CA GLU A 7 -8.34 -6.11 -5.71
C GLU A 7 -7.42 -6.78 -6.75
N LEU A 8 -7.73 -6.63 -8.05
CA LEU A 8 -6.86 -7.15 -9.12
C LEU A 8 -5.47 -6.49 -9.06
N TYR A 9 -5.41 -5.18 -8.88
CA TYR A 9 -4.13 -4.49 -8.76
C TYR A 9 -3.40 -4.82 -7.46
N ASN A 10 -4.10 -5.04 -6.36
CA ASN A 10 -3.45 -5.47 -5.12
C ASN A 10 -2.77 -6.82 -5.31
N LEU A 11 -3.49 -7.79 -5.91
CA LEU A 11 -2.93 -9.11 -6.21
C LEU A 11 -1.74 -9.06 -7.19
N LEU A 12 -1.78 -8.17 -8.18
CA LEU A 12 -0.62 -7.94 -9.05
C LEU A 12 0.56 -7.36 -8.26
N GLY A 13 0.29 -6.46 -7.31
CA GLY A 13 1.28 -5.93 -6.37
C GLY A 13 1.96 -7.05 -5.57
N ASP A 14 1.17 -7.94 -4.99
CA ASP A 14 1.66 -9.10 -4.23
C ASP A 14 2.55 -10.01 -5.09
N VAL A 15 2.12 -10.30 -6.33
CA VAL A 15 2.87 -11.14 -7.26
C VAL A 15 4.22 -10.51 -7.61
N GLU A 16 4.25 -9.22 -7.93
CA GLU A 16 5.50 -8.51 -8.23
C GLU A 16 6.40 -8.41 -6.99
N GLU A 17 5.82 -8.20 -5.81
CA GLU A 17 6.54 -8.14 -4.54
C GLU A 17 7.21 -9.49 -4.22
N LEU A 18 6.50 -10.60 -4.41
CA LEU A 18 7.03 -11.96 -4.27
C LEU A 18 8.10 -12.29 -5.31
N ALA A 19 7.99 -11.72 -6.52
CA ALA A 19 9.00 -11.82 -7.56
C ALA A 19 10.24 -10.93 -7.30
N GLY A 20 10.19 -10.05 -6.29
CA GLY A 20 11.27 -9.12 -5.95
C GLY A 20 11.26 -7.82 -6.76
N ASN A 21 10.25 -7.60 -7.60
CA ASN A 21 10.09 -6.41 -8.44
C ASN A 21 9.41 -5.28 -7.66
N LEU A 22 10.07 -4.79 -6.61
CA LEU A 22 9.46 -3.90 -5.62
C LEU A 22 8.89 -2.59 -6.19
N THR A 23 9.50 -2.03 -7.23
CA THR A 23 8.98 -0.83 -7.90
C THR A 23 7.66 -1.12 -8.62
N ALA A 24 7.57 -2.25 -9.34
CA ALA A 24 6.33 -2.64 -10.01
C ALA A 24 5.23 -2.96 -8.99
N ALA A 25 5.58 -3.58 -7.88
CA ALA A 25 4.66 -3.79 -6.77
C ALA A 25 4.10 -2.47 -6.23
N ALA A 26 4.96 -1.45 -6.04
CA ALA A 26 4.54 -0.13 -5.60
C ALA A 26 3.56 0.54 -6.57
N ASP A 27 3.80 0.44 -7.88
CA ASP A 27 2.89 0.99 -8.90
C ASP A 27 1.51 0.30 -8.84
N HIS A 28 1.49 -1.02 -8.63
CA HIS A 28 0.26 -1.79 -8.52
C HIS A 28 -0.51 -1.52 -7.23
N PHE A 29 0.14 -1.52 -6.07
CA PHE A 29 -0.50 -1.18 -4.80
C PHE A 29 -1.01 0.27 -4.79
N GLN A 30 -0.25 1.21 -5.36
CA GLN A 30 -0.71 2.59 -5.55
C GLN A 30 -2.01 2.63 -6.36
N ARG A 31 -2.08 1.88 -7.46
CA ARG A 31 -3.28 1.85 -8.30
C ARG A 31 -4.46 1.22 -7.56
N ALA A 32 -4.24 0.16 -6.80
CA ALA A 32 -5.26 -0.47 -5.96
C ALA A 32 -5.85 0.53 -4.96
N ALA A 33 -5.00 1.25 -4.22
CA ALA A 33 -5.40 2.23 -3.22
C ALA A 33 -6.12 3.45 -3.82
N HIS A 34 -5.75 3.89 -5.02
CA HIS A 34 -6.46 4.97 -5.73
C HIS A 34 -7.82 4.54 -6.29
N MET A 35 -7.96 3.27 -6.68
CA MET A 35 -9.25 2.74 -7.16
C MET A 35 -10.22 2.53 -5.99
N GLU A 36 -9.72 1.96 -4.89
CA GLU A 36 -10.48 1.76 -3.68
C GLU A 36 -9.54 1.83 -2.47
N ALA A 37 -9.65 2.89 -1.68
CA ALA A 37 -8.83 3.09 -0.50
C ALA A 37 -9.33 2.23 0.67
N THR A 38 -9.27 0.91 0.53
CA THR A 38 -9.53 -0.05 1.62
C THR A 38 -8.38 -0.01 2.62
N GLU A 39 -8.60 -0.54 3.82
CA GLU A 39 -7.54 -0.64 4.83
C GLU A 39 -6.35 -1.50 4.34
N GLU A 40 -6.63 -2.53 3.55
CA GLU A 40 -5.62 -3.44 2.99
C GLU A 40 -4.79 -2.77 1.89
N HIS A 41 -5.43 -2.17 0.88
CA HIS A 41 -4.70 -1.53 -0.21
C HIS A 41 -3.79 -0.40 0.28
N LEU A 42 -4.23 0.35 1.29
CA LEU A 42 -3.41 1.40 1.90
C LEU A 42 -2.25 0.83 2.74
N PHE A 43 -2.48 -0.29 3.44
CA PHE A 43 -1.43 -0.96 4.20
C PHE A 43 -0.34 -1.51 3.26
N ASP A 44 -0.72 -2.19 2.19
CA ASP A 44 0.22 -2.80 1.25
C ASP A 44 1.02 -1.73 0.49
N TRP A 45 0.36 -0.63 0.09
CA TRP A 45 1.04 0.51 -0.53
C TRP A 45 2.01 1.24 0.42
N GLY A 46 1.66 1.38 1.70
CA GLY A 46 2.60 1.94 2.67
C GLY A 46 3.78 0.99 2.93
N ASN A 47 3.51 -0.31 3.07
CA ASN A 47 4.50 -1.33 3.40
C ASN A 47 5.54 -1.52 2.28
N ILE A 48 5.12 -1.50 1.02
CA ILE A 48 6.07 -1.62 -0.10
C ILE A 48 7.07 -0.44 -0.13
N TYR A 49 6.66 0.77 0.26
CA TYR A 49 7.59 1.90 0.39
C TYR A 49 8.58 1.73 1.54
N LEU A 50 8.17 1.13 2.66
CA LEU A 50 9.11 0.75 3.72
C LEU A 50 10.16 -0.24 3.20
N ARG A 51 9.73 -1.26 2.44
CA ARG A 51 10.64 -2.23 1.81
C ARG A 51 11.59 -1.59 0.81
N LEU A 52 11.11 -0.62 0.03
CA LEU A 52 11.91 0.19 -0.90
C LEU A 52 12.85 1.18 -0.19
N ARG A 53 12.80 1.29 1.14
CA ARG A 53 13.52 2.30 1.94
C ARG A 53 13.14 3.74 1.57
N ALA A 54 11.92 3.92 1.07
CA ALA A 54 11.31 5.21 0.75
C ALA A 54 10.45 5.70 1.93
N GLY A 55 11.13 6.06 3.03
CA GLY A 55 10.48 6.42 4.30
C GLY A 55 9.46 7.57 4.17
N ASP A 56 9.82 8.64 3.44
CA ASP A 56 8.93 9.79 3.25
C ASP A 56 7.62 9.42 2.53
N ASN A 57 7.70 8.56 1.50
CA ASN A 57 6.52 8.06 0.80
C ASN A 57 5.66 7.16 1.69
N ALA A 58 6.29 6.27 2.48
CA ALA A 58 5.57 5.43 3.44
C ALA A 58 4.87 6.30 4.49
N LEU A 59 5.54 7.34 4.99
CA LEU A 59 5.00 8.27 5.98
C LEU A 59 3.76 8.99 5.43
N GLU A 60 3.81 9.47 4.19
CA GLU A 60 2.66 10.10 3.53
C GLU A 60 1.47 9.15 3.42
N VAL A 61 1.69 7.94 2.91
CA VAL A 61 0.63 6.93 2.74
C VAL A 61 0.02 6.54 4.09
N PHE A 62 0.86 6.20 5.08
CA PHE A 62 0.35 5.77 6.40
C PHE A 62 -0.31 6.92 7.17
N THR A 63 0.13 8.16 7.00
CA THR A 63 -0.54 9.32 7.61
C THR A 63 -1.97 9.46 7.07
N ALA A 64 -2.13 9.40 5.75
CA ALA A 64 -3.45 9.42 5.11
C ALA A 64 -4.30 8.19 5.50
N ALA A 65 -3.69 7.02 5.58
CA ALA A 65 -4.37 5.78 5.92
C ALA A 65 -4.90 5.78 7.37
N VAL A 66 -4.10 6.24 8.33
CA VAL A 66 -4.52 6.39 9.74
C VAL A 66 -5.63 7.44 9.88
N ALA A 67 -5.57 8.54 9.13
CA ALA A 67 -6.65 9.53 9.12
C ALA A 67 -8.00 8.92 8.66
N ARG A 68 -7.96 7.98 7.71
CA ARG A 68 -9.15 7.26 7.20
C ARG A 68 -9.60 6.12 8.11
N TYR A 69 -8.66 5.37 8.67
CA TYR A 69 -8.89 4.17 9.48
C TYR A 69 -8.21 4.31 10.85
N PRO A 70 -8.67 5.23 11.72
CA PRO A 70 -7.96 5.58 12.95
C PRO A 70 -7.86 4.43 13.97
N ALA A 71 -8.78 3.45 13.90
CA ALA A 71 -8.79 2.27 14.76
C ALA A 71 -7.94 1.11 14.24
N SER A 72 -7.34 1.21 13.05
CA SER A 72 -6.52 0.13 12.48
C SER A 72 -5.16 0.07 13.17
N ALA A 73 -4.94 -0.97 13.97
CA ALA A 73 -3.67 -1.19 14.64
C ALA A 73 -2.51 -1.37 13.64
N ARG A 74 -2.74 -2.04 12.50
CA ARG A 74 -1.69 -2.28 11.50
C ARG A 74 -1.24 -0.99 10.81
N LEU A 75 -2.17 -0.08 10.50
CA LEU A 75 -1.83 1.21 9.89
C LEU A 75 -1.11 2.12 10.88
N GLN A 76 -1.49 2.08 12.16
CA GLN A 76 -0.77 2.81 13.23
C GLN A 76 0.66 2.28 13.41
N ILE A 77 0.85 0.96 13.36
CA ILE A 77 2.19 0.35 13.39
C ILE A 77 3.00 0.79 12.16
N GLY A 78 2.40 0.75 10.97
CA GLY A 78 3.04 1.22 9.73
C GLY A 78 3.47 2.68 9.82
N LEU A 79 2.61 3.55 10.35
CA LEU A 79 2.92 4.96 10.61
C LEU A 79 4.10 5.13 11.58
N GLY A 80 4.10 4.36 12.67
CA GLY A 80 5.20 4.40 13.66
C GLY A 80 6.54 3.90 13.11
N ILE A 81 6.54 2.96 12.15
CA ILE A 81 7.77 2.49 11.49
C ILE A 81 8.29 3.53 10.47
N ALA A 82 7.39 4.31 9.87
CA ALA A 82 7.74 5.32 8.87
C ALA A 82 8.31 6.63 9.46
N GLN A 83 8.26 6.81 10.78
CA GLN A 83 8.82 7.96 11.52
C GLN A 83 10.27 7.73 11.92
#